data_AF-A0A0E3RSH6-F1
#
_entry.id   AF-A0A0E3RSH6-F1
#
_cell.length_a   1.000
_cell.length_b   1.000
_cell.length_c   1.000
_cell.angle_alpha   90.00
_cell.angle_beta   90.00
_cell.angle_gamma   90.00
#
_symmetry.space_group_name_H-M   'P 1'
#
loop_
_entity.id
_entity.type
_entity.pdbx_description
1 polymer ?
#
loop_
_entity_poly.entity_id
_entity_poly.type
_entity_poly.pdbx_seq_one_letter_code
_entity_poly.pdbx_strand_id
1 'polypeptide(L)'
;MPSMSIISCKIMQDEIIWILENDSSIDEIIIVDSKNIREFVEKLDKVNLRYKVLSLEDISSLAEIRSECKNYTVMIHLMELGLHRSPKELKIKVYETIKTLAPFSSGILLFYGLCGNVLGDVEKDFERSSTSCPVRILKDKDHRIVDDCIGATVGGVNNYLRILKSVSDAGTYLFTPMYSKGWRELLDLNKLNKDPSKALQLMKKTHEMIGYKRVAKINTGLEYTENFDASIQEFAELFDFEILEFDDGNQKIFEDCYNELKAEL
;
A
#
# COMPACT_ATOMS: atom_id res chain seq x y z
N MET A 1 -6.42 23.43 8.85
CA MET A 1 -7.49 22.45 9.09
C MET A 1 -6.85 21.09 8.95
N PRO A 2 -6.88 20.19 9.94
CA PRO A 2 -6.09 18.97 9.88
C PRO A 2 -6.69 18.02 8.84
N SER A 3 -6.29 18.23 7.58
CA SER A 3 -6.46 17.28 6.50
C SER A 3 -5.21 16.43 6.48
N MET A 4 -5.35 15.16 6.83
CA MET A 4 -4.30 14.18 6.58
C MET A 4 -4.51 13.60 5.19
N SER A 5 -3.48 13.67 4.36
CA SER A 5 -3.47 12.97 3.07
C SER A 5 -2.69 11.67 3.19
N ILE A 6 -3.31 10.57 2.77
CA ILE A 6 -2.66 9.27 2.63
C ILE A 6 -2.40 9.03 1.14
N ILE A 7 -1.13 8.97 0.75
CA ILE A 7 -0.71 8.56 -0.59
C ILE A 7 -0.23 7.12 -0.50
N SER A 8 -0.90 6.20 -1.18
CA SER A 8 -0.65 4.77 -0.99
C SER A 8 -0.42 4.03 -2.29
N CYS A 9 0.44 3.02 -2.23
CA CYS A 9 0.38 1.93 -3.19
C CYS A 9 -0.99 1.24 -3.07
N LYS A 10 -1.64 0.92 -4.21
CA LYS A 10 -2.92 0.19 -4.23
C LYS A 10 -2.92 -1.09 -3.36
N ILE A 11 -1.76 -1.73 -3.20
CA ILE A 11 -1.63 -2.99 -2.46
C ILE A 11 -1.88 -2.84 -0.95
N MET A 12 -1.81 -1.63 -0.40
CA MET A 12 -1.99 -1.37 1.04
C MET A 12 -3.40 -0.84 1.37
N GLN A 13 -4.36 -1.05 0.47
CA GLN A 13 -5.70 -0.50 0.65
C GLN A 13 -6.46 -1.13 1.83
N ASP A 14 -6.16 -2.38 2.19
CA ASP A 14 -6.80 -3.07 3.32
C ASP A 14 -6.41 -2.41 4.66
N GLU A 15 -5.15 -2.03 4.80
CA GLU A 15 -4.63 -1.37 5.99
C GLU A 15 -5.19 0.07 6.12
N ILE A 16 -5.47 0.73 5.00
CA ILE A 16 -6.17 2.02 5.02
C ILE A 16 -7.60 1.86 5.54
N ILE A 17 -8.35 0.89 5.02
CA ILE A 17 -9.74 0.66 5.47
C ILE A 17 -9.77 0.36 6.97
N TRP A 18 -8.83 -0.47 7.44
CA TRP A 18 -8.69 -0.77 8.85
C TRP A 18 -8.52 0.51 9.69
N ILE A 19 -7.65 1.44 9.29
CA ILE A 19 -7.51 2.73 9.99
C ILE A 19 -8.82 3.51 9.98
N LEU A 20 -9.48 3.61 8.83
CA LEU A 20 -10.71 4.39 8.67
C LEU A 20 -11.87 3.86 9.53
N GLU A 21 -11.96 2.54 9.73
CA GLU A 21 -12.96 1.94 10.62
C GLU A 21 -12.62 2.10 12.11
N ASN A 22 -11.33 2.15 12.46
CA ASN A 22 -10.86 2.15 13.85
C ASN A 22 -10.61 3.56 14.40
N ASP A 23 -10.71 4.61 13.59
CA ASP A 23 -10.60 5.99 14.06
C ASP A 23 -11.95 6.73 13.98
N SER A 24 -12.67 6.72 15.11
CA SER A 24 -13.95 7.41 15.25
C SER A 24 -13.86 8.94 15.22
N SER A 25 -12.65 9.52 15.22
CA SER A 25 -12.48 10.98 15.13
C SER A 25 -12.48 11.50 13.70
N ILE A 26 -12.52 10.62 12.69
CA ILE A 26 -12.59 11.03 11.28
C ILE A 26 -14.02 11.51 10.98
N ASP A 27 -14.15 12.81 10.69
CA ASP A 27 -15.42 13.42 10.34
C ASP A 27 -15.76 13.24 8.85
N GLU A 28 -14.74 13.16 8.00
CA GLU A 28 -14.92 13.05 6.56
C GLU A 28 -13.80 12.26 5.88
N ILE A 29 -14.20 11.35 4.98
CA ILE A 29 -13.31 10.58 4.13
C ILE A 29 -13.45 11.10 2.70
N ILE A 30 -12.35 11.53 2.09
CA ILE A 30 -12.29 11.96 0.70
C ILE A 30 -11.39 11.01 -0.07
N ILE A 31 -11.87 10.52 -1.21
CA ILE A 31 -11.09 9.71 -2.14
C ILE A 31 -10.81 10.60 -3.34
N VAL A 32 -9.52 10.81 -3.64
CA VAL A 32 -9.11 11.54 -4.83
C VAL A 32 -9.40 10.68 -6.05
N ASP A 33 -10.20 11.19 -6.97
CA ASP A 33 -10.59 10.47 -8.18
C ASP A 33 -9.35 10.06 -8.99
N SER A 34 -9.25 8.77 -9.27
CA SER A 34 -8.14 8.15 -9.96
C SER A 34 -8.59 6.85 -10.60
N LYS A 35 -7.85 6.35 -11.60
CA LYS A 35 -8.19 5.10 -12.30
C LYS A 35 -8.19 3.85 -11.40
N ASN A 36 -7.66 3.95 -10.17
CA ASN A 36 -7.39 2.81 -9.30
C ASN A 36 -8.36 2.68 -8.11
N ILE A 37 -9.42 3.49 -8.03
CA ILE A 37 -10.25 3.58 -6.82
C ILE A 37 -11.39 2.56 -6.76
N ARG A 38 -11.77 1.93 -7.88
CA ARG A 38 -12.98 1.09 -7.97
C ARG A 38 -13.03 -0.01 -6.90
N GLU A 39 -11.96 -0.77 -6.77
CA GLU A 39 -11.89 -1.86 -5.78
C GLU A 39 -11.95 -1.32 -4.34
N PHE A 40 -11.31 -0.17 -4.10
CA PHE A 40 -11.28 0.46 -2.79
C PHE A 40 -12.66 0.94 -2.36
N VAL A 41 -13.41 1.61 -3.25
CA VAL A 41 -14.78 2.05 -2.96
C VAL A 41 -15.72 0.88 -2.74
N GLU A 42 -15.59 -0.20 -3.52
CA GLU A 42 -16.37 -1.44 -3.32
C GLU A 42 -16.12 -2.04 -1.92
N LYS A 43 -14.89 -1.95 -1.39
CA LYS A 43 -14.57 -2.41 -0.04
C LYS A 43 -15.10 -1.47 1.05
N LEU A 44 -15.00 -0.15 0.85
CA LEU A 44 -15.57 0.84 1.76
C LEU A 44 -17.10 0.71 1.87
N ASP A 45 -17.78 0.47 0.75
CA ASP A 45 -19.23 0.23 0.71
C ASP A 45 -19.61 -1.01 1.54
N LYS A 46 -18.83 -2.10 1.45
CA LYS A 46 -19.06 -3.34 2.21
C LYS A 46 -18.97 -3.14 3.73
N VAL A 47 -18.09 -2.24 4.18
CA VAL A 47 -17.94 -1.90 5.60
C VAL A 47 -18.82 -0.71 6.03
N ASN A 48 -19.67 -0.20 5.13
CA ASN A 48 -20.59 0.92 5.37
C ASN A 48 -19.89 2.23 5.77
N LEU A 49 -18.65 2.45 5.33
CA LEU A 49 -17.97 3.73 5.52
C LEU A 49 -18.49 4.77 4.52
N ARG A 50 -18.78 5.98 5.01
CA ARG A 50 -19.22 7.09 4.17
C ARG A 50 -18.03 7.88 3.66
N TYR A 51 -17.96 8.05 2.34
CA TYR A 51 -16.89 8.80 1.68
C TYR A 51 -17.44 9.70 0.57
N LYS A 52 -16.59 10.60 0.08
CA LYS A 52 -16.81 11.38 -1.13
C LYS A 52 -15.70 11.10 -2.12
N VAL A 53 -16.05 10.90 -3.38
CA VAL A 53 -15.08 10.86 -4.48
C VAL A 53 -15.02 12.24 -5.11
N LEU A 54 -13.84 12.84 -5.19
CA LEU A 54 -13.66 14.21 -5.69
C LEU A 54 -12.47 14.30 -6.64
N SER A 55 -12.60 15.12 -7.67
CA SER A 55 -11.47 15.52 -8.51
C SER A 55 -10.51 16.45 -7.75
N LEU A 56 -9.30 16.64 -8.27
CA LEU A 56 -8.35 17.60 -7.68
C LEU A 56 -8.87 19.03 -7.77
N GLU A 57 -9.60 19.36 -8.84
CA GLU A 57 -10.24 20.66 -9.06
C GLU A 57 -11.33 20.94 -8.00
N ASP A 58 -12.14 19.93 -7.67
CA ASP A 58 -13.17 20.03 -6.63
C ASP A 58 -12.55 20.17 -5.24
N ILE A 59 -11.45 19.45 -4.97
CA ILE A 59 -10.71 19.54 -3.70
C ILE A 59 -10.16 20.96 -3.50
N SER A 60 -9.56 21.54 -4.55
CA SER A 60 -9.06 22.92 -4.50
C SER A 60 -10.17 23.91 -4.13
N SER A 61 -11.33 23.77 -4.78
CA SER A 61 -12.49 24.63 -4.54
C SER A 61 -13.03 24.48 -3.11
N LEU A 62 -13.04 23.26 -2.56
CA LEU A 62 -13.48 23.01 -1.19
C LEU A 62 -12.51 23.57 -0.14
N ALA A 63 -11.20 23.50 -0.39
CA ALA A 63 -10.19 23.99 0.54
C ALA A 63 -10.32 25.52 0.75
N GLU A 64 -10.63 26.26 -0.30
CA GLU A 64 -10.88 27.72 -0.24
C GLU A 64 -12.10 28.07 0.62
N ILE A 65 -13.17 27.26 0.53
CA ILE A 65 -14.45 27.49 1.23
C ILE A 65 -14.37 27.10 2.71
N ARG A 66 -13.64 26.02 3.03
CA ARG A 66 -13.72 25.37 4.34
C ARG A 66 -12.87 25.99 5.43
N SER A 67 -12.12 27.07 5.17
CA SER A 67 -11.11 27.67 6.07
C SER A 67 -11.51 27.91 7.55
N GLU A 68 -12.80 27.81 7.90
CA GLU A 68 -13.36 27.95 9.26
C GLU A 68 -13.87 26.64 9.92
N CYS A 69 -13.87 25.49 9.23
CA CYS A 69 -14.37 24.21 9.77
C CYS A 69 -13.31 23.42 10.57
N LYS A 70 -13.71 22.84 11.70
CA LYS A 70 -12.83 22.05 12.60
C LYS A 70 -12.80 20.55 12.31
N ASN A 71 -13.47 20.09 11.27
CA ASN A 71 -13.61 18.67 10.97
C ASN A 71 -12.26 18.04 10.62
N TYR A 72 -11.98 16.86 11.16
CA TYR A 72 -10.83 16.05 10.79
C TYR A 72 -11.14 15.27 9.52
N THR A 73 -10.40 15.56 8.45
CA THR A 73 -10.62 14.97 7.13
C THR A 73 -9.43 14.09 6.75
N VAL A 74 -9.70 12.87 6.31
CA VAL A 74 -8.69 11.99 5.72
C VAL A 74 -8.91 11.91 4.22
N MET A 75 -7.90 12.34 3.46
CA MET A 75 -7.91 12.29 2.00
C MET A 75 -7.03 11.15 1.51
N ILE A 76 -7.55 10.25 0.68
CA ILE A 76 -6.83 9.08 0.18
C ILE A 76 -6.57 9.22 -1.31
N HIS A 77 -5.31 9.08 -1.71
CA HIS A 77 -4.89 8.98 -3.09
C HIS A 77 -4.20 7.64 -3.35
N LEU A 78 -4.88 6.75 -4.08
CA LEU A 78 -4.35 5.44 -4.47
C LEU A 78 -3.59 5.53 -5.79
N MET A 79 -2.30 5.21 -5.72
CA MET A 79 -1.38 5.14 -6.85
C MET A 79 -1.54 3.81 -7.61
N GLU A 80 -1.09 3.80 -8.88
CA GLU A 80 -1.09 2.62 -9.74
C GLU A 80 -0.32 1.45 -9.11
N LEU A 81 -0.82 0.23 -9.34
CA LEU A 81 -0.14 -0.98 -8.89
C LEU A 81 1.12 -1.24 -9.72
N GLY A 82 2.19 -1.72 -9.08
CA GLY A 82 3.41 -2.14 -9.79
C GLY A 82 4.36 -1.00 -10.18
N LEU A 83 4.16 0.24 -9.73
CA LEU A 83 5.09 1.35 -10.00
C LEU A 83 6.53 1.06 -9.55
N HIS A 84 6.73 0.22 -8.54
CA HIS A 84 8.05 -0.20 -8.06
C HIS A 84 8.90 -0.93 -9.11
N ARG A 85 8.30 -1.41 -10.23
CA ARG A 85 9.06 -1.98 -11.36
C ARG A 85 9.94 -0.96 -12.07
N SER A 86 9.61 0.32 -11.98
CA SER A 86 10.41 1.42 -12.52
C SER A 86 10.73 2.40 -11.38
N PRO A 87 11.83 2.20 -10.63
CA PRO A 87 12.12 2.99 -9.44
C PRO A 87 12.21 4.50 -9.71
N LYS A 88 12.67 4.89 -10.92
CA LYS A 88 12.70 6.29 -11.36
C LYS A 88 11.29 6.86 -11.51
N GLU A 89 10.39 6.14 -12.17
CA GLU A 89 9.00 6.57 -12.35
C GLU A 89 8.25 6.60 -11.01
N LEU A 90 8.48 5.61 -10.14
CA LEU A 90 7.92 5.60 -8.78
C LEU A 90 8.28 6.89 -8.05
N LYS A 91 9.56 7.25 -8.00
CA LYS A 91 10.01 8.47 -7.32
C LYS A 91 9.37 9.73 -7.92
N ILE A 92 9.38 9.86 -9.24
CA ILE A 92 8.79 11.02 -9.93
C ILE A 92 7.31 11.15 -9.57
N LYS A 93 6.52 10.10 -9.77
CA LYS A 93 5.08 10.13 -9.54
C LYS A 93 4.75 10.41 -8.07
N VAL A 94 5.42 9.76 -7.12
CA VAL A 94 5.19 10.01 -5.68
C VAL A 94 5.50 11.47 -5.32
N TYR A 95 6.63 12.02 -5.79
CA TYR A 95 7.02 13.40 -5.48
C TYR A 95 6.10 14.42 -6.14
N GLU A 96 5.61 14.15 -7.35
CA GLU A 96 4.60 14.97 -8.01
C GLU A 96 3.29 14.95 -7.23
N THR A 97 2.79 13.78 -6.84
CA THR A 97 1.57 13.65 -6.03
C THR A 97 1.68 14.38 -4.69
N ILE A 98 2.83 14.28 -4.00
CA ILE A 98 3.08 15.02 -2.75
C ILE A 98 2.94 16.53 -3.01
N LYS A 99 3.60 17.06 -4.05
CA LYS A 99 3.53 18.50 -4.39
C LYS A 99 2.12 18.94 -4.76
N THR A 100 1.35 18.08 -5.42
CA THR A 100 -0.04 18.36 -5.79
C THR A 100 -0.96 18.41 -4.58
N LEU A 101 -0.78 17.52 -3.60
CA LEU A 101 -1.66 17.41 -2.44
C LEU A 101 -1.24 18.29 -1.24
N ALA A 102 0.05 18.66 -1.15
CA ALA A 102 0.58 19.46 -0.04
C ALA A 102 -0.18 20.79 0.21
N PRO A 103 -0.62 21.56 -0.81
CA PRO A 103 -1.40 22.78 -0.60
C PRO A 103 -2.75 22.56 0.11
N PHE A 104 -3.28 21.34 0.07
CA PHE A 104 -4.59 20.96 0.62
C PHE A 104 -4.46 20.12 1.89
N SER A 105 -3.23 19.85 2.35
CA SER A 105 -2.91 18.92 3.42
C SER A 105 -2.24 19.63 4.59
N SER A 106 -2.62 19.27 5.82
CA SER A 106 -1.83 19.62 7.00
C SER A 106 -0.71 18.62 7.25
N GLY A 107 -0.82 17.40 6.72
CA GLY A 107 0.26 16.41 6.70
C GLY A 107 0.00 15.33 5.66
N ILE A 108 1.07 14.74 5.15
CA ILE A 108 1.01 13.63 4.19
C ILE A 108 1.69 12.41 4.80
N LEU A 109 0.96 11.29 4.84
CA LEU A 109 1.49 9.98 5.19
C LEU A 109 1.60 9.11 3.94
N LEU A 110 2.81 8.62 3.66
CA LEU A 110 3.07 7.72 2.56
C LEU A 110 2.94 6.27 3.00
N PHE A 111 1.95 5.57 2.46
CA PHE A 111 1.80 4.12 2.60
C PHE A 111 2.66 3.45 1.54
N TYR A 112 3.96 3.55 1.77
CA TYR A 112 5.05 3.04 0.96
C TYR A 112 6.21 2.65 1.86
N GLY A 113 7.00 1.68 1.40
CA GLY A 113 8.34 1.43 1.93
C GLY A 113 9.42 2.08 1.08
N LEU A 114 10.66 1.60 1.22
CA LEU A 114 11.79 2.02 0.40
C LEU A 114 11.60 1.72 -1.09
N CYS A 115 10.93 0.60 -1.43
CA CYS A 115 10.57 0.17 -2.78
C CYS A 115 11.75 0.28 -3.78
N GLY A 116 12.89 -0.32 -3.43
CA GLY A 116 14.15 -0.18 -4.18
C GLY A 116 14.99 1.02 -3.76
N ASN A 117 14.82 1.49 -2.52
CA ASN A 117 15.56 2.58 -1.88
C ASN A 117 15.34 3.98 -2.49
N VAL A 118 14.35 4.16 -3.36
CA VAL A 118 14.12 5.44 -4.04
C VAL A 118 13.39 6.48 -3.19
N LEU A 119 12.67 6.03 -2.16
CA LEU A 119 11.93 6.88 -1.21
C LEU A 119 12.68 7.11 0.11
N GLY A 120 13.93 6.65 0.25
CA GLY A 120 14.68 6.68 1.52
C GLY A 120 14.98 8.08 2.07
N ASP A 121 14.97 9.11 1.22
CA ASP A 121 15.20 10.51 1.60
C ASP A 121 13.93 11.38 1.47
N VAL A 122 12.75 10.78 1.25
CA VAL A 122 11.52 11.54 0.95
C VAL A 122 11.17 12.55 2.04
N GLU A 123 11.26 12.18 3.31
CA GLU A 123 10.97 13.12 4.40
C GLU A 123 11.96 14.30 4.42
N LYS A 124 13.27 14.03 4.23
CA LYS A 124 14.31 15.07 4.21
C LYS A 124 14.17 16.01 3.02
N ASP A 125 13.80 15.46 1.87
CA ASP A 125 13.62 16.22 0.63
C ASP A 125 12.47 17.23 0.76
N PHE A 126 11.44 16.91 1.56
CA PHE A 126 10.30 17.79 1.83
C PHE A 126 10.42 18.59 3.13
N GLU A 127 11.24 18.21 4.10
CA GLU A 127 11.57 19.01 5.30
C GLU A 127 12.18 20.37 4.92
N ARG A 128 12.98 20.40 3.85
CA ARG A 128 13.64 21.61 3.34
C ARG A 128 12.79 22.41 2.36
N SER A 129 11.60 21.92 2.02
CA SER A 129 10.73 22.59 1.08
C SER A 129 10.00 23.74 1.76
N SER A 130 9.60 24.76 1.00
CA SER A 130 8.85 25.91 1.54
C SER A 130 7.41 25.56 1.95
N THR A 131 6.99 24.30 1.83
CA THR A 131 5.65 23.86 2.22
C THR A 131 5.60 23.53 3.69
N SER A 132 4.66 24.11 4.43
CA SER A 132 4.43 23.83 5.86
C SER A 132 3.78 22.46 6.14
N CYS A 133 3.67 21.59 5.14
CA CYS A 133 3.03 20.28 5.23
C CYS A 133 4.10 19.20 5.52
N PRO A 134 4.19 18.65 6.74
CA PRO A 134 5.04 17.50 7.01
C PRO A 134 4.70 16.32 6.10
N VAL A 135 5.74 15.65 5.61
CA VAL A 135 5.66 14.37 4.91
C VAL A 135 6.28 13.31 5.80
N ARG A 136 5.57 12.19 6.00
CA ARG A 136 6.03 11.02 6.75
C ARG A 136 5.89 9.76 5.90
N ILE A 137 6.76 8.79 6.12
CA ILE A 137 6.70 7.46 5.49
C ILE A 137 6.67 6.37 6.56
N LEU A 138 6.12 5.20 6.23
CA LEU A 138 6.02 4.07 7.16
C LEU A 138 7.38 3.68 7.74
N LYS A 139 7.47 3.67 9.07
CA LYS A 139 8.65 3.28 9.83
C LYS A 139 8.30 2.22 10.86
N ASP A 140 9.25 1.34 11.14
CA ASP A 140 9.14 0.43 12.26
C ASP A 140 9.41 1.14 13.60
N LYS A 141 9.24 0.41 14.70
CA LYS A 141 9.49 0.90 16.08
C LYS A 141 10.91 1.38 16.35
N ASP A 142 11.88 1.00 15.50
CA ASP A 142 13.27 1.44 15.59
C ASP A 142 13.49 2.69 14.69
N HIS A 143 12.40 3.32 14.23
CA HIS A 143 12.33 4.45 13.30
C HIS A 143 13.02 4.21 11.94
N ARG A 144 13.15 2.94 11.53
CA ARG A 144 13.67 2.59 10.20
C ARG A 144 12.52 2.55 9.20
N ILE A 145 12.72 3.16 8.04
CA ILE A 145 11.76 3.04 6.92
C ILE A 145 11.64 1.57 6.55
N VAL A 146 10.41 1.09 6.43
CA VAL A 146 10.14 -0.30 6.02
C VAL A 146 10.59 -0.55 4.58
N ASP A 147 11.10 -1.75 4.27
CA ASP A 147 11.66 -2.05 2.95
C ASP A 147 10.62 -1.95 1.81
N ASP A 148 9.44 -2.50 2.03
CA ASP A 148 8.36 -2.58 1.06
C ASP A 148 7.00 -2.81 1.77
N CYS A 149 5.94 -3.07 0.98
CA CYS A 149 4.61 -3.33 1.53
C CYS A 149 4.51 -4.59 2.38
N ILE A 150 5.31 -5.62 2.07
CA ILE A 150 5.33 -6.86 2.86
C ILE A 150 6.03 -6.59 4.19
N GLY A 151 7.18 -5.92 4.15
CA GLY A 151 7.92 -5.49 5.35
C GLY A 151 7.07 -4.66 6.30
N ALA A 152 6.24 -3.75 5.79
CA ALA A 152 5.27 -3.01 6.60
C ALA A 152 4.24 -3.94 7.27
N THR A 153 3.68 -4.86 6.50
CA THR A 153 2.61 -5.78 6.93
C THR A 153 3.09 -6.76 7.99
N VAL A 154 4.35 -7.20 7.93
CA VAL A 154 4.92 -8.14 8.91
C VAL A 154 5.56 -7.41 10.11
N GLY A 155 5.31 -6.12 10.31
CA GLY A 155 5.81 -5.41 11.50
C GLY A 155 7.29 -4.99 11.43
N GLY A 156 7.82 -4.77 10.23
CA GLY A 156 9.08 -4.07 9.99
C GLY A 156 10.29 -4.96 9.74
N VAL A 157 11.44 -4.31 9.61
CA VAL A 157 12.67 -4.90 9.05
C VAL A 157 13.11 -6.16 9.79
N ASN A 158 13.10 -6.14 11.13
CA ASN A 158 13.59 -7.28 11.93
C ASN A 158 12.74 -8.54 11.71
N ASN A 159 11.40 -8.40 11.68
CA ASN A 159 10.53 -9.54 11.46
C ASN A 159 10.59 -10.01 10.01
N TYR A 160 10.60 -9.06 9.07
CA TYR A 160 10.71 -9.39 7.66
C TYR A 160 11.97 -10.22 7.36
N LEU A 161 13.13 -9.80 7.90
CA LEU A 161 14.37 -10.56 7.79
C LEU A 161 14.30 -11.94 8.45
N ARG A 162 13.56 -12.10 9.55
CA ARG A 162 13.34 -13.40 10.21
C ARG A 162 12.58 -14.34 9.29
N ILE A 163 11.48 -13.87 8.70
CA ILE A 163 10.67 -14.65 7.75
C ILE A 163 11.53 -15.04 6.54
N LEU A 164 12.22 -14.08 5.92
CA LEU A 164 13.09 -14.34 4.76
C LEU A 164 14.18 -15.38 5.07
N LYS A 165 14.77 -15.35 6.26
CA LYS A 165 15.75 -16.37 6.69
C LYS A 165 15.11 -17.74 6.85
N SER A 166 13.90 -17.82 7.41
CA SER A 166 13.19 -19.08 7.65
C SER A 166 12.83 -19.82 6.36
N VAL A 167 12.72 -19.11 5.23
CA VAL A 167 12.38 -19.67 3.91
C VAL A 167 13.53 -19.60 2.91
N SER A 168 14.75 -19.30 3.37
CA SER A 168 15.91 -18.99 2.51
C SER A 168 16.46 -20.16 1.69
N ASP A 169 16.00 -21.40 1.94
CA ASP A 169 16.41 -22.61 1.24
C ASP A 169 15.76 -22.78 -0.15
N ALA A 170 14.68 -22.05 -0.45
CA ALA A 170 14.08 -22.00 -1.77
C ALA A 170 13.38 -20.67 -2.05
N GLY A 171 13.23 -20.31 -3.33
CA GLY A 171 12.47 -19.12 -3.71
C GLY A 171 11.03 -19.21 -3.23
N THR A 172 10.60 -18.21 -2.48
CA THR A 172 9.29 -18.16 -1.81
C THR A 172 8.65 -16.81 -2.05
N TYR A 173 7.43 -16.80 -2.60
CA TYR A 173 6.63 -15.58 -2.63
C TYR A 173 5.99 -15.33 -1.26
N LEU A 174 5.93 -14.08 -0.82
CA LEU A 174 5.19 -13.70 0.38
C LEU A 174 3.93 -12.96 -0.04
N PHE A 175 2.77 -13.57 0.19
CA PHE A 175 1.47 -13.02 -0.22
C PHE A 175 0.72 -12.49 1.00
N THR A 176 0.49 -11.18 1.03
CA THR A 176 -0.60 -10.59 1.82
C THR A 176 -1.94 -10.80 1.10
N PRO A 177 -3.09 -10.55 1.75
CA PRO A 177 -4.39 -10.68 1.10
C PRO A 177 -4.47 -9.87 -0.22
N MET A 178 -3.99 -8.63 -0.18
CA MET A 178 -3.96 -7.80 -1.38
C MET A 178 -3.01 -8.30 -2.47
N TYR A 179 -1.87 -8.90 -2.11
CA TYR A 179 -0.98 -9.53 -3.09
C TYR A 179 -1.63 -10.73 -3.76
N SER A 180 -2.35 -11.58 -3.01
CA SER A 180 -3.00 -12.76 -3.59
C SER A 180 -4.08 -12.39 -4.60
N LYS A 181 -4.74 -11.25 -4.45
CA LYS A 181 -5.70 -10.77 -5.46
C LYS A 181 -5.03 -10.07 -6.64
N GLY A 182 -3.91 -9.38 -6.38
CA GLY A 182 -3.17 -8.59 -7.36
C GLY A 182 -2.07 -9.33 -8.13
N TRP A 183 -1.78 -10.61 -7.82
CA TRP A 183 -0.55 -11.26 -8.31
C TRP A 183 -0.44 -11.30 -9.84
N ARG A 184 -1.54 -11.47 -10.57
CA ARG A 184 -1.52 -11.48 -12.05
C ARG A 184 -1.11 -10.13 -12.63
N GLU A 185 -1.62 -9.05 -12.06
CA GLU A 185 -1.25 -7.69 -12.42
C GLU A 185 0.20 -7.41 -12.00
N LEU A 186 0.60 -7.87 -10.81
CA LEU A 186 1.95 -7.72 -10.23
C LEU A 186 3.05 -8.51 -10.96
N LEU A 187 2.71 -9.65 -11.55
CA LEU A 187 3.64 -10.45 -12.35
C LEU A 187 3.64 -10.06 -13.84
N ASP A 188 2.70 -9.21 -14.27
CA ASP A 188 2.64 -8.64 -15.63
C ASP A 188 2.72 -9.71 -16.72
N LEU A 189 1.89 -10.75 -16.61
CA LEU A 189 1.91 -11.91 -17.51
C LEU A 189 1.83 -11.50 -19.00
N ASN A 190 1.15 -10.39 -19.29
CA ASN A 190 1.02 -9.84 -20.64
C ASN A 190 2.36 -9.38 -21.25
N LYS A 191 3.36 -9.00 -20.43
CA LYS A 191 4.72 -8.72 -20.91
C LYS A 191 5.50 -9.98 -21.27
N LEU A 192 5.18 -11.12 -20.66
CA LEU A 192 5.80 -12.40 -20.99
C LEU A 192 5.24 -12.95 -22.31
N ASN A 193 3.92 -12.94 -22.46
CA ASN A 193 3.26 -13.33 -23.69
C ASN A 193 1.84 -12.75 -23.78
N LYS A 194 1.37 -12.44 -24.99
CA LYS A 194 -0.03 -12.00 -25.21
C LYS A 194 -1.03 -13.15 -25.02
N ASP A 195 -0.60 -14.39 -25.19
CA ASP A 195 -1.38 -15.59 -24.92
C ASP A 195 -1.22 -15.97 -23.43
N PRO A 196 -2.30 -15.90 -22.62
CA PRO A 196 -2.22 -16.14 -21.18
C PRO A 196 -1.68 -17.54 -20.83
N SER A 197 -2.06 -18.56 -21.60
CA SER A 197 -1.62 -19.94 -21.36
C SER A 197 -0.11 -20.08 -21.60
N LYS A 198 0.39 -19.45 -22.67
CA LYS A 198 1.84 -19.43 -22.95
C LYS A 198 2.61 -18.59 -21.94
N ALA A 199 2.05 -17.47 -21.49
CA ALA A 199 2.65 -16.64 -20.45
C ALA A 199 2.81 -17.42 -19.14
N LEU A 200 1.75 -18.12 -18.71
CA LEU A 200 1.79 -18.98 -17.53
C LEU A 200 2.82 -20.11 -17.67
N GLN A 201 2.88 -20.77 -18.83
CA GLN A 201 3.87 -21.82 -19.07
C GLN A 201 5.30 -21.29 -19.01
N LEU A 202 5.57 -20.11 -19.59
CA LEU A 202 6.88 -19.48 -19.54
C LEU A 202 7.26 -19.07 -18.12
N MET A 203 6.30 -18.54 -17.37
CA MET A 203 6.50 -18.17 -15.96
C MET A 203 6.82 -19.40 -15.10
N LYS A 204 6.05 -20.49 -15.24
CA LYS A 204 6.34 -21.76 -14.55
C LYS A 204 7.75 -22.27 -14.82
N LYS A 205 8.16 -22.31 -16.09
CA LYS A 205 9.55 -22.65 -16.47
C LYS A 205 10.57 -21.70 -15.84
N THR A 206 10.26 -20.41 -15.78
CA THR A 206 11.13 -19.42 -15.16
C THR A 206 11.31 -19.73 -13.68
N HIS A 207 10.21 -19.95 -12.96
CA HIS A 207 10.23 -20.32 -11.54
C HIS A 207 11.05 -21.58 -11.26
N GLU A 208 10.87 -22.63 -12.07
CA GLU A 208 11.67 -23.85 -11.98
C GLU A 208 13.18 -23.57 -12.14
N MET A 209 13.56 -22.77 -13.15
CA MET A 209 14.96 -22.41 -13.40
C MET A 209 15.59 -21.59 -12.28
N ILE A 210 14.84 -20.68 -11.67
CA ILE A 210 15.34 -19.81 -10.59
C ILE A 210 15.13 -20.40 -9.19
N GLY A 211 14.55 -21.60 -9.09
CA GLY A 211 14.35 -22.32 -7.83
C GLY A 211 13.22 -21.79 -6.94
N TYR A 212 12.22 -21.11 -7.52
CA TYR A 212 10.99 -20.78 -6.79
C TYR A 212 10.10 -22.02 -6.69
N LYS A 213 9.67 -22.33 -5.45
CA LYS A 213 8.94 -23.56 -5.14
C LYS A 213 7.79 -23.35 -4.15
N ARG A 214 7.66 -22.15 -3.58
CA ARG A 214 6.75 -21.90 -2.46
C ARG A 214 6.00 -20.59 -2.58
N VAL A 215 4.81 -20.56 -1.99
CA VAL A 215 4.06 -19.35 -1.67
C VAL A 215 3.75 -19.37 -0.18
N ALA A 216 4.16 -18.32 0.51
CA ALA A 216 3.85 -18.09 1.91
C ALA A 216 2.66 -17.16 2.02
N LYS A 217 1.61 -17.62 2.66
CA LYS A 217 0.43 -16.84 3.04
C LYS A 217 0.75 -16.08 4.32
N ILE A 218 0.79 -14.75 4.21
CA ILE A 218 0.95 -13.83 5.35
C ILE A 218 -0.44 -13.46 5.85
N ASN A 219 -0.86 -14.06 6.96
CA ASN A 219 -2.12 -13.76 7.59
C ASN A 219 -2.03 -12.42 8.33
N THR A 220 -2.85 -11.45 7.93
CA THR A 220 -2.90 -10.11 8.52
C THR A 220 -4.05 -9.92 9.48
N GLY A 221 -4.95 -10.91 9.59
CA GLY A 221 -6.22 -10.78 10.30
C GLY A 221 -7.26 -9.87 9.63
N LEU A 222 -6.97 -9.30 8.45
CA LEU A 222 -7.92 -8.45 7.71
C LEU A 222 -8.76 -9.28 6.75
N GLU A 223 -10.06 -8.99 6.71
CA GLU A 223 -11.04 -9.74 5.90
C GLU A 223 -11.59 -8.94 4.70
N TYR A 224 -11.04 -7.76 4.41
CA TYR A 224 -11.50 -6.91 3.29
C TYR A 224 -11.24 -7.51 1.91
N THR A 225 -10.25 -8.41 1.82
CA THR A 225 -9.96 -9.15 0.59
C THR A 225 -10.55 -10.55 0.67
N GLU A 226 -11.66 -10.73 -0.06
CA GLU A 226 -12.35 -12.01 -0.18
C GLU A 226 -11.48 -13.08 -0.86
N ASN A 227 -11.76 -14.34 -0.53
CA ASN A 227 -11.17 -15.52 -1.19
C ASN A 227 -9.63 -15.57 -1.11
N PHE A 228 -9.03 -15.10 0.00
CA PHE A 228 -7.59 -15.15 0.21
C PHE A 228 -7.04 -16.58 0.08
N ASP A 229 -7.62 -17.53 0.80
CA ASP A 229 -7.21 -18.95 0.77
C ASP A 229 -7.33 -19.56 -0.62
N ALA A 230 -8.45 -19.33 -1.30
CA ALA A 230 -8.66 -19.84 -2.66
C ALA A 230 -7.66 -19.22 -3.65
N SER A 231 -7.29 -17.95 -3.47
CA SER A 231 -6.30 -17.28 -4.32
C SER A 231 -4.89 -17.82 -4.11
N ILE A 232 -4.53 -18.17 -2.87
CA ILE A 232 -3.26 -18.84 -2.54
C ILE A 232 -3.23 -20.23 -3.16
N GLN A 233 -4.31 -21.00 -3.00
CA GLN A 233 -4.44 -22.34 -3.55
C GLN A 233 -4.34 -22.33 -5.08
N GLU A 234 -5.03 -21.40 -5.74
CA GLU A 234 -4.95 -21.23 -7.19
C GLU A 234 -3.50 -20.98 -7.64
N PHE A 235 -2.79 -20.07 -6.99
CA PHE A 235 -1.39 -19.77 -7.33
C PHE A 235 -0.50 -21.00 -7.13
N ALA A 236 -0.67 -21.71 -6.01
CA ALA A 236 0.08 -22.90 -5.69
C ALA A 236 -0.14 -24.02 -6.73
N GLU A 237 -1.39 -24.28 -7.12
CA GLU A 237 -1.75 -25.28 -8.13
C GLU A 237 -1.22 -24.92 -9.52
N LEU A 238 -1.25 -23.65 -9.92
CA LEU A 238 -0.75 -23.21 -11.22
C LEU A 238 0.75 -23.47 -11.38
N PHE A 239 1.52 -23.28 -10.31
CA PHE A 239 2.98 -23.33 -10.34
C PHE A 239 3.60 -24.55 -9.64
N ASP A 240 2.78 -25.48 -9.14
CA ASP A 240 3.18 -26.64 -8.32
C ASP A 240 3.97 -26.23 -7.07
N PHE A 241 3.52 -25.19 -6.36
CA PHE A 241 4.21 -24.66 -5.19
C PHE A 241 3.67 -25.25 -3.87
N GLU A 242 4.58 -25.39 -2.90
CA GLU A 242 4.22 -25.64 -1.50
C GLU A 242 3.66 -24.36 -0.87
N ILE A 243 2.62 -24.52 -0.04
CA ILE A 243 2.03 -23.42 0.72
C ILE A 243 2.63 -23.41 2.12
N LEU A 244 3.16 -22.26 2.53
CA LEU A 244 3.54 -21.98 3.91
C LEU A 244 2.57 -20.96 4.51
N GLU A 245 2.38 -20.97 5.82
CA GLU A 245 1.55 -19.99 6.51
C GLU A 245 2.33 -19.28 7.62
N PHE A 246 2.12 -17.96 7.73
CA PHE A 246 2.69 -17.12 8.77
C PHE A 246 1.60 -16.23 9.36
N ASP A 247 1.42 -16.29 10.68
CA ASP A 247 0.47 -15.45 11.44
C ASP A 247 1.12 -14.16 11.99
N ASP A 248 2.18 -13.71 11.32
CA ASP A 248 3.01 -12.57 11.73
C ASP A 248 2.53 -11.22 11.15
N GLY A 249 1.51 -11.23 10.28
CA GLY A 249 0.97 -10.02 9.68
C GLY A 249 0.11 -9.22 10.66
N ASN A 250 0.24 -7.90 10.67
CA ASN A 250 -0.52 -7.01 11.55
C ASN A 250 -0.52 -5.55 11.04
N GLN A 251 -1.34 -4.71 11.68
CA GLN A 251 -1.56 -3.33 11.28
C GLN A 251 -0.73 -2.32 12.08
N LYS A 252 0.14 -2.79 12.99
CA LYS A 252 0.77 -1.94 14.01
C LYS A 252 1.59 -0.79 13.43
N ILE A 253 2.39 -1.03 12.38
CA ILE A 253 3.19 0.04 11.75
C ILE A 253 2.30 1.12 11.14
N PHE A 254 1.20 0.71 10.51
CA PHE A 254 0.25 1.63 9.88
C PHE A 254 -0.45 2.48 10.94
N GLU A 255 -0.92 1.84 12.02
CA GLU A 255 -1.54 2.50 13.17
C GLU A 255 -0.60 3.49 13.85
N ASP A 256 0.62 3.04 14.19
CA ASP A 256 1.61 3.84 14.91
C ASP A 256 1.98 5.08 14.07
N CYS A 257 2.34 4.90 12.79
CA CYS A 257 2.69 6.02 11.90
C CYS A 257 1.53 6.98 11.62
N TYR A 258 0.31 6.45 11.51
CA TYR A 258 -0.91 7.26 11.37
C TYR A 258 -1.13 8.15 12.60
N ASN A 259 -1.10 7.54 13.79
CA ASN A 259 -1.31 8.26 15.04
C ASN A 259 -0.19 9.27 15.35
N GLU A 260 1.07 8.93 15.03
CA GLU A 260 2.20 9.84 15.13
C GLU A 260 1.98 11.10 14.28
N LEU A 261 1.69 10.95 12.98
CA LEU A 261 1.44 12.13 12.14
C LEU A 261 0.19 12.88 12.61
N LYS A 262 -0.89 12.18 12.98
CA LYS A 262 -2.12 12.80 13.45
C LYS A 262 -1.89 13.67 14.69
N ALA A 263 -1.01 13.26 15.61
CA ALA A 263 -0.65 14.04 16.79
C ALA A 263 0.20 15.29 16.46
N GLU A 264 0.83 15.34 15.28
CA GLU A 264 1.56 16.53 14.79
C GLU A 264 0.63 17.59 14.15
N LEU A 265 -0.63 17.26 13.82
CA LEU A 265 -1.60 18.13 13.13
C LEU A 265 -2.46 18.96 14.08
#